data_AF-A0A5Q0H3X0-F1
#
_entry.id   AF-A0A5Q0H3X0-F1
#
_cell.length_a   1.000
_cell.length_b   1.000
_cell.length_c   1.000
_cell.angle_alpha   90.00
_cell.angle_beta   90.00
_cell.angle_gamma   90.00
#
_symmetry.space_group_name_H-M   'P 1'
#
loop_
_entity.id
_entity.type
_entity.pdbx_description
1 polymer ?
#
loop_
_entity_poly.entity_id
_entity_poly.type
_entity_poly.pdbx_seq_one_letter_code
_entity_poly.pdbx_strand_id
1 'polypeptide(L)'
;METRRARWRHTVEGQLLVLLGHRSDPVPQALTDRLIGDGTRQTLTADAADDLLLLEAALRQESAEAVQRLDSAQQRITTTRSAPQPDGGLLEQAVADHTQAVRDLEHARALIEDLREFVIGLDPPAGALRAAAEGWRRSPDVPAQVVTFDDETTFLALDPRRATTTGLGVFALDGVEEWGWAWRRDGDDDDLSAALQPDRCGQWVLGYLPTTREIYAVLRGAGLPTRIWLLGRDFAPETAHAVLDDLAPRMGQPNSLITAAGTIHSASLWRSREPTVPLSESMFWDVHAPVDEGDLR
;
A
#
# COMPACT_ATOMS: atom_id res chain seq x y z
N MET A 1 4.18 -28.90 -1.82
CA MET A 1 2.77 -28.69 -2.18
C MET A 1 2.76 -27.66 -3.29
N GLU A 2 2.46 -28.04 -4.53
CA GLU A 2 2.39 -27.07 -5.63
C GLU A 2 1.26 -26.07 -5.35
N THR A 3 1.62 -24.80 -5.21
CA THR A 3 0.66 -23.69 -5.17
C THR A 3 -0.05 -23.68 -6.53
N ARG A 4 -1.25 -24.25 -6.60
CA ARG A 4 -2.03 -24.28 -7.84
C ARG A 4 -2.38 -22.84 -8.21
N ARG A 5 -1.69 -22.31 -9.23
CA ARG A 5 -1.93 -20.97 -9.78
C ARG A 5 -3.34 -20.86 -10.35
N ALA A 6 -3.90 -19.64 -10.29
CA ALA A 6 -5.19 -19.34 -10.89
C ALA A 6 -5.08 -19.40 -12.42
N ARG A 7 -6.07 -19.98 -13.09
CA ARG A 7 -6.06 -20.15 -14.55
C ARG A 7 -7.40 -19.79 -15.16
N TRP A 8 -7.38 -19.35 -16.41
CA TRP A 8 -8.61 -19.14 -17.17
C TRP A 8 -9.20 -20.44 -17.71
N ARG A 9 -10.53 -20.48 -17.83
CA ARG A 9 -11.26 -21.47 -18.60
C ARG A 9 -12.42 -20.78 -19.33
N HIS A 10 -12.52 -21.04 -20.63
CA HIS A 10 -13.67 -20.63 -21.42
C HIS A 10 -14.71 -21.76 -21.46
N THR A 11 -15.99 -21.42 -21.29
CA THR A 11 -17.09 -22.34 -21.56
C THR A 11 -17.42 -22.37 -23.05
N VAL A 12 -18.16 -23.40 -23.48
CA VAL A 12 -18.65 -23.51 -24.87
C VAL A 12 -19.62 -22.37 -25.21
N GLU A 13 -20.27 -21.80 -24.21
CA GLU A 13 -21.20 -20.66 -24.31
C GLU A 13 -20.47 -19.30 -24.30
N GLY A 14 -19.14 -19.29 -24.25
CA GLY A 14 -18.32 -18.08 -24.30
C GLY A 14 -18.06 -17.40 -22.95
N GLN A 15 -18.51 -17.99 -21.83
CA GLN A 15 -18.29 -17.43 -20.50
C GLN A 15 -16.83 -17.63 -20.04
N LEU A 16 -16.24 -16.61 -19.44
CA LEU A 16 -14.92 -16.67 -18.81
C LEU A 16 -15.04 -17.13 -17.35
N LEU A 17 -14.25 -18.13 -16.97
CA LEU A 17 -14.19 -18.67 -15.60
C LEU A 17 -12.75 -18.57 -15.06
N VAL A 18 -12.63 -18.29 -13.76
CA VAL A 18 -11.38 -18.47 -13.01
C VAL A 18 -11.37 -19.87 -12.39
N LEU A 19 -10.29 -20.60 -12.59
CA LEU A 19 -10.04 -21.91 -11.97
C LEU A 19 -9.08 -21.77 -10.79
N LEU A 20 -9.55 -22.19 -9.62
CA LEU A 20 -8.76 -22.32 -8.39
C LEU A 20 -8.78 -23.77 -7.93
N GLY A 21 -7.80 -24.55 -8.40
CA GLY A 21 -7.75 -25.99 -8.15
C GLY A 21 -8.91 -26.72 -8.84
N HIS A 22 -9.92 -27.14 -8.07
CA HIS A 22 -11.12 -27.81 -8.58
C HIS A 22 -12.34 -26.90 -8.65
N ARG A 23 -12.26 -25.70 -8.05
CA ARG A 23 -13.33 -24.70 -8.12
C ARG A 23 -13.22 -23.92 -9.43
N SER A 24 -14.39 -23.62 -9.99
CA SER A 24 -14.54 -22.77 -11.16
C SER A 24 -15.59 -21.72 -10.84
N ASP A 25 -15.20 -20.46 -10.89
CA ASP A 25 -16.06 -19.34 -10.52
C ASP A 25 -16.22 -18.43 -11.74
N PRO A 26 -17.45 -18.07 -12.13
CA PRO A 26 -17.71 -17.26 -13.30
C PRO A 26 -17.28 -15.81 -13.07
N VAL A 27 -16.57 -15.25 -14.05
CA VAL A 27 -16.20 -13.84 -14.04
C VAL A 27 -17.44 -13.00 -14.37
N PRO A 28 -17.76 -11.96 -13.59
CA PRO A 28 -18.80 -11.00 -13.93
C PRO A 28 -18.67 -10.48 -15.37
N GLN A 29 -19.79 -10.30 -16.07
CA GLN A 29 -19.77 -9.92 -17.49
C GLN A 29 -19.05 -8.60 -17.71
N ALA A 30 -19.29 -7.60 -16.85
CA ALA A 30 -18.64 -6.30 -16.94
C ALA A 30 -17.10 -6.41 -16.86
N LEU A 31 -16.57 -7.29 -16.02
CA LEU A 31 -15.13 -7.55 -15.94
C LEU A 31 -14.63 -8.36 -17.15
N THR A 32 -15.44 -9.29 -17.64
CA THR A 32 -15.13 -10.06 -18.85
C THR A 32 -14.99 -9.15 -20.07
N ASP A 33 -15.92 -8.20 -20.25
CA ASP A 33 -15.88 -7.21 -21.33
C ASP A 33 -14.63 -6.34 -21.25
N ARG A 34 -14.10 -6.08 -20.04
CA ARG A 34 -12.85 -5.33 -19.84
C ARG A 34 -11.60 -6.18 -20.08
N LEU A 35 -11.63 -7.45 -19.66
CA LEU A 35 -10.52 -8.39 -19.82
C LEU A 35 -10.35 -8.87 -21.27
N ILE A 36 -11.44 -8.96 -22.03
CA ILE A 36 -11.46 -9.53 -23.39
C ILE A 36 -11.75 -8.45 -24.47
N GLY A 37 -12.20 -7.26 -24.06
CA GLY A 37 -12.81 -6.22 -24.90
C GLY A 37 -12.12 -5.89 -26.23
N ASP A 38 -12.94 -5.56 -27.22
CA ASP A 38 -12.73 -5.10 -28.61
C ASP A 38 -11.53 -5.65 -29.41
N GLY A 39 -10.83 -6.68 -28.91
CA GLY A 39 -9.70 -7.34 -29.57
C GLY A 39 -8.40 -6.53 -29.62
N THR A 40 -8.27 -5.43 -28.86
CA THR A 40 -7.11 -4.51 -28.97
C THR A 40 -6.31 -4.26 -27.70
N ARG A 41 -6.73 -4.71 -26.52
CA ARG A 41 -5.92 -4.59 -25.29
C ARG A 41 -5.95 -5.88 -24.49
N GLN A 42 -4.78 -6.53 -24.44
CA GLN A 42 -4.40 -7.72 -23.68
C GLN A 42 -5.02 -9.06 -24.13
N THR A 43 -4.17 -9.89 -24.73
CA THR A 43 -4.40 -11.34 -24.72
C THR A 43 -4.28 -11.82 -23.28
N LEU A 44 -5.34 -12.42 -22.73
CA LEU A 44 -5.29 -13.08 -21.42
C LEU A 44 -4.03 -13.94 -21.31
N THR A 45 -3.29 -13.78 -20.23
CA THR A 45 -2.12 -14.60 -19.96
C THR A 45 -2.54 -15.97 -19.43
N ALA A 46 -1.58 -16.87 -19.21
CA ALA A 46 -1.89 -18.14 -18.57
C ALA A 46 -2.19 -17.99 -17.05
N ASP A 47 -1.86 -16.84 -16.47
CA ASP A 47 -1.99 -16.57 -15.04
C ASP A 47 -3.16 -15.60 -14.78
N ALA A 48 -4.29 -16.16 -14.38
CA ALA A 48 -5.48 -15.36 -14.11
C ALA A 48 -5.28 -14.40 -12.93
N ALA A 49 -4.33 -14.70 -12.03
CA ALA A 49 -4.04 -13.80 -10.92
C ALA A 49 -3.43 -12.49 -11.42
N ASP A 50 -2.42 -12.59 -12.29
CA ASP A 50 -1.72 -11.42 -12.82
C ASP A 50 -2.67 -10.56 -13.66
N ASP A 51 -3.48 -11.18 -14.52
CA ASP A 51 -4.44 -10.46 -15.37
C ASP A 51 -5.48 -9.69 -14.54
N LEU A 52 -6.03 -10.29 -13.47
CA LEU A 52 -6.99 -9.63 -12.59
C LEU A 52 -6.35 -8.47 -11.81
N LEU A 53 -5.11 -8.62 -11.35
CA LEU A 53 -4.39 -7.55 -10.65
C LEU A 53 -3.98 -6.42 -11.59
N LEU A 54 -3.60 -6.75 -12.83
CA LEU A 54 -3.33 -5.77 -13.89
C LEU A 54 -4.60 -5.00 -14.27
N LEU A 55 -5.75 -5.67 -14.33
CA LEU A 55 -7.03 -5.00 -14.54
C LEU A 55 -7.32 -4.00 -13.42
N GLU A 56 -7.08 -4.35 -12.15
CA GLU A 56 -7.28 -3.42 -11.02
C GLU A 56 -6.39 -2.18 -11.16
N ALA A 57 -5.11 -2.38 -11.48
CA ALA A 57 -4.18 -1.28 -11.70
C ALA A 57 -4.61 -0.38 -12.86
N ALA A 58 -5.07 -0.96 -13.97
CA ALA A 58 -5.57 -0.22 -15.13
C ALA A 58 -6.83 0.59 -14.80
N LEU A 59 -7.80 0.01 -14.10
CA LEU A 59 -9.02 0.72 -13.69
C LEU A 59 -8.71 1.87 -12.73
N ARG A 60 -7.74 1.68 -11.83
CA ARG A 60 -7.27 2.77 -10.95
C ARG A 60 -6.61 3.89 -11.72
N GLN A 61 -5.82 3.57 -12.74
CA GLN A 61 -5.25 4.57 -13.64
C GLN A 61 -6.35 5.33 -14.38
N GLU A 62 -7.40 4.66 -14.85
CA GLU A 62 -8.54 5.32 -15.49
C GLU A 62 -9.29 6.25 -14.53
N SER A 63 -9.50 5.83 -13.28
CA SER A 63 -10.06 6.68 -12.21
C SER A 63 -9.21 7.93 -11.99
N ALA A 64 -7.89 7.76 -11.89
CA ALA A 64 -6.92 8.85 -11.74
C ALA A 64 -6.99 9.88 -12.88
N GLU A 65 -6.97 9.39 -14.12
CA GLU A 65 -7.08 10.22 -15.31
C GLU A 65 -8.44 10.94 -15.39
N ALA A 66 -9.52 10.29 -14.94
CA ALA A 66 -10.84 10.91 -14.86
C ALA A 66 -10.89 12.04 -13.82
N VAL A 67 -10.27 11.88 -12.65
CA VAL A 67 -10.12 12.95 -11.64
C VAL A 67 -9.36 14.14 -12.21
N GLN A 68 -8.23 13.91 -12.89
CA GLN A 68 -7.47 15.00 -13.52
C GLN A 68 -8.27 15.75 -14.59
N ARG A 69 -9.05 15.02 -15.40
CA ARG A 69 -9.95 15.63 -16.40
C ARG A 69 -11.05 16.43 -15.73
N LEU A 70 -11.60 15.95 -14.61
CA LEU A 70 -12.59 16.66 -13.80
C LEU A 70 -12.04 17.99 -13.28
N ASP A 71 -10.87 17.99 -12.64
CA ASP A 71 -10.21 19.19 -12.12
C ASP A 71 -9.93 20.21 -13.23
N SER A 72 -9.39 19.72 -14.36
CA SER A 72 -9.11 20.54 -15.53
C SER A 72 -10.39 21.16 -16.10
N ALA A 73 -11.47 20.39 -16.20
CA ALA A 73 -12.76 20.88 -16.69
C ALA A 73 -13.38 21.89 -15.72
N GLN A 74 -13.28 21.65 -14.42
CA GLN A 74 -13.76 22.57 -13.38
C GLN A 74 -12.99 23.89 -13.38
N GLN A 75 -11.67 23.85 -13.56
CA GLN A 75 -10.86 25.05 -13.75
C GLN A 75 -11.30 25.81 -15.01
N ARG A 76 -11.49 25.12 -16.15
CA ARG A 76 -12.01 25.74 -17.38
C ARG A 76 -13.38 26.39 -17.18
N ILE A 77 -14.33 25.71 -16.52
CA ILE A 77 -15.65 26.27 -16.20
C ILE A 77 -15.50 27.56 -15.39
N THR A 78 -14.64 27.54 -14.37
CA THR A 78 -14.41 28.69 -13.49
C THR A 78 -13.80 29.85 -14.26
N THR A 79 -12.72 29.61 -15.00
CA THR A 79 -12.03 30.63 -15.81
C THR A 79 -12.95 31.24 -16.88
N THR A 80 -13.71 30.42 -17.61
CA THR A 80 -14.64 30.90 -18.64
C THR A 80 -15.77 31.72 -18.05
N ARG A 81 -16.34 31.31 -16.91
CA ARG A 81 -17.41 32.06 -16.22
C ARG A 81 -16.93 33.40 -15.65
N SER A 82 -15.67 33.47 -15.22
CA SER A 82 -15.08 34.70 -14.68
C SER A 82 -14.55 35.66 -15.76
N ALA A 83 -14.62 35.28 -17.05
CA ALA A 83 -14.18 36.13 -18.14
C ALA A 83 -15.12 37.35 -18.34
N PRO A 84 -14.59 38.53 -18.74
CA PRO A 84 -15.41 39.73 -19.00
C PRO A 84 -16.48 39.54 -20.07
N GLN A 85 -16.23 38.65 -21.03
CA GLN A 85 -17.18 38.18 -22.02
C GLN A 85 -17.07 36.65 -22.09
N PRO A 86 -17.90 35.91 -21.36
CA PRO A 86 -17.85 34.45 -21.37
C PRO A 86 -18.24 33.90 -22.74
N ASP A 87 -17.41 33.02 -23.29
CA ASP A 87 -17.71 32.27 -24.51
C ASP A 87 -18.62 31.09 -24.16
N GLY A 88 -19.86 31.14 -24.65
CA GLY A 88 -20.86 30.10 -24.41
C GLY A 88 -20.47 28.73 -24.95
N GLY A 89 -19.80 28.66 -26.11
CA GLY A 89 -19.39 27.39 -26.71
C GLY A 89 -18.26 26.72 -25.90
N LEU A 90 -17.30 27.52 -25.41
CA LEU A 90 -16.25 27.01 -24.52
C LEU A 90 -16.80 26.57 -23.17
N LEU A 91 -17.81 27.27 -22.65
CA LEU A 91 -18.47 26.88 -21.41
C LEU A 91 -19.26 25.56 -21.58
N GLU A 92 -20.02 25.42 -22.66
CA GLU A 92 -20.76 24.19 -22.97
C GLU A 92 -19.81 23.00 -23.12
N GLN A 93 -18.69 23.17 -23.84
CA GLN A 93 -17.67 22.13 -23.96
C GLN A 93 -17.06 21.75 -22.60
N ALA A 94 -16.71 22.73 -21.76
CA ALA A 94 -16.12 22.46 -20.45
C ALA A 94 -17.11 21.74 -19.51
N VAL A 95 -18.42 22.05 -19.60
CA VAL A 95 -19.47 21.33 -18.88
C VAL A 95 -19.63 19.90 -19.42
N ALA A 96 -19.63 19.70 -20.73
CA ALA A 96 -19.71 18.37 -21.34
C ALA A 96 -18.51 17.49 -20.93
N ASP A 97 -17.30 18.05 -20.97
CA ASP A 97 -16.06 17.39 -20.52
C ASP A 97 -16.17 16.99 -19.04
N HIS A 98 -16.64 17.90 -18.18
CA HIS A 98 -16.84 17.63 -16.76
C HIS A 98 -17.85 16.49 -16.55
N THR A 99 -19.01 16.53 -17.21
CA THR A 99 -20.04 15.48 -17.11
C THR A 99 -19.51 14.12 -17.57
N GLN A 100 -18.73 14.09 -18.66
CA GLN A 100 -18.13 12.84 -19.13
C GLN A 100 -17.09 12.32 -18.14
N ALA A 101 -16.23 13.18 -17.61
CA ALA A 101 -15.23 12.80 -16.60
C ALA A 101 -15.86 12.22 -15.33
N VAL A 102 -16.98 12.79 -14.85
CA VAL A 102 -17.75 12.22 -13.73
C VAL A 102 -18.23 10.80 -14.04
N ARG A 103 -18.83 10.59 -15.21
CA ARG A 103 -19.34 9.27 -15.62
C ARG A 103 -18.22 8.24 -15.72
N ASP A 104 -17.10 8.61 -16.33
CA ASP A 104 -15.94 7.75 -16.46
C ASP A 104 -15.38 7.36 -15.08
N LEU A 105 -15.32 8.31 -14.15
CA LEU A 105 -14.87 8.09 -12.78
C LEU A 105 -15.81 7.14 -12.01
N GLU A 106 -17.11 7.39 -12.07
CA GLU A 106 -18.13 6.52 -11.43
C GLU A 106 -18.09 5.11 -12.00
N HIS A 107 -17.96 4.97 -13.32
CA HIS A 107 -17.87 3.68 -13.98
C HIS A 107 -16.61 2.91 -13.59
N ALA A 108 -15.44 3.57 -13.60
CA ALA A 108 -14.18 2.94 -13.19
C ALA A 108 -14.23 2.48 -11.72
N ARG A 109 -14.79 3.30 -10.82
CA ARG A 109 -14.97 2.94 -9.40
C ARG A 109 -15.87 1.74 -9.21
N ALA A 110 -17.02 1.69 -9.89
CA ALA A 110 -17.93 0.54 -9.84
C ALA A 110 -17.23 -0.75 -10.31
N LEU A 111 -16.46 -0.69 -11.40
CA LEU A 111 -15.70 -1.86 -11.88
C LEU A 111 -14.59 -2.29 -10.91
N ILE A 112 -13.93 -1.36 -10.24
CA ILE A 112 -12.94 -1.67 -9.19
C ILE A 112 -13.64 -2.40 -8.03
N GLU A 113 -14.79 -1.90 -7.57
CA GLU A 113 -15.58 -2.55 -6.52
C GLU A 113 -16.02 -3.96 -6.92
N ASP A 114 -16.60 -4.13 -8.11
CA ASP A 114 -17.00 -5.44 -8.66
C ASP A 114 -15.82 -6.42 -8.72
N LEU A 115 -14.65 -5.95 -9.17
CA LEU A 115 -13.43 -6.75 -9.24
C LEU A 115 -12.96 -7.19 -7.86
N ARG A 116 -12.95 -6.27 -6.89
CA ARG A 116 -12.54 -6.53 -5.51
C ARG A 116 -13.48 -7.54 -4.85
N GLU A 117 -14.79 -7.32 -4.96
CA GLU A 117 -15.80 -8.24 -4.44
C GLU A 117 -15.67 -9.63 -5.06
N PHE A 118 -15.48 -9.70 -6.38
CA PHE A 118 -15.27 -10.97 -7.07
C PHE A 118 -14.04 -11.71 -6.53
N VAL A 119 -12.86 -11.07 -6.50
CA VAL A 119 -11.63 -11.70 -6.01
C VAL A 119 -11.71 -12.07 -4.52
N ILE A 120 -12.38 -11.26 -3.71
CA ILE A 120 -12.68 -11.59 -2.31
C ILE A 120 -13.56 -12.84 -2.22
N GLY A 121 -14.59 -12.94 -3.07
CA GLY A 121 -15.53 -14.05 -3.14
C GLY A 121 -14.92 -15.35 -3.67
N LEU A 122 -13.86 -15.26 -4.49
CA LEU A 122 -13.09 -16.43 -4.91
C LEU A 122 -12.50 -17.20 -3.71
N ASP A 123 -12.18 -16.48 -2.63
CA ASP A 123 -11.49 -16.97 -1.43
C ASP A 123 -10.25 -17.83 -1.76
N PRO A 124 -9.26 -17.25 -2.46
CA PRO A 124 -8.09 -17.99 -2.93
C PRO A 124 -7.24 -18.50 -1.75
N PRO A 125 -6.78 -19.76 -1.78
CA PRO A 125 -6.12 -20.39 -0.64
C PRO A 125 -4.69 -19.90 -0.40
N ALA A 126 -4.02 -19.37 -1.43
CA ALA A 126 -2.64 -18.87 -1.38
C ALA A 126 -2.33 -17.97 -2.59
N GLY A 127 -1.16 -17.33 -2.58
CA GLY A 127 -0.63 -16.56 -3.70
C GLY A 127 -1.09 -15.10 -3.75
N ALA A 128 -0.85 -14.43 -4.88
CA ALA A 128 -1.09 -13.00 -5.05
C ALA A 128 -2.56 -12.60 -4.87
N LEU A 129 -3.50 -13.37 -5.42
CA LEU A 129 -4.94 -13.11 -5.23
C LEU A 129 -5.36 -13.23 -3.76
N ARG A 130 -4.76 -14.13 -2.98
CA ARG A 130 -5.01 -14.20 -1.54
C ARG A 130 -4.53 -12.96 -0.82
N ALA A 131 -3.31 -12.53 -1.11
CA ALA A 131 -2.75 -11.32 -0.53
C ALA A 131 -3.61 -10.09 -0.86
N ALA A 132 -4.07 -9.98 -2.12
CA ALA A 132 -4.97 -8.92 -2.56
C ALA A 132 -6.34 -8.98 -1.86
N ALA A 133 -6.98 -10.15 -1.83
CA ALA A 133 -8.26 -10.34 -1.15
C ALA A 133 -8.18 -10.01 0.36
N GLU A 134 -7.12 -10.46 1.04
CA GLU A 134 -6.89 -10.10 2.43
C GLU A 134 -6.65 -8.59 2.58
N GLY A 135 -5.93 -7.97 1.64
CA GLY A 135 -5.69 -6.52 1.58
C GLY A 135 -6.98 -5.71 1.49
N TRP A 136 -7.84 -6.02 0.53
CA TRP A 136 -9.10 -5.33 0.30
C TRP A 136 -10.15 -5.56 1.40
N ARG A 137 -10.07 -6.68 2.13
CA ARG A 137 -10.93 -6.91 3.31
C ARG A 137 -10.58 -6.02 4.50
N ARG A 138 -9.37 -5.44 4.54
CA ARG A 138 -8.95 -4.55 5.64
C ARG A 138 -9.60 -3.18 5.46
N SER A 139 -9.99 -2.56 6.57
CA SER A 139 -10.40 -1.16 6.54
C SER A 139 -9.20 -0.30 6.08
N PRO A 140 -9.44 0.70 5.20
CA PRO A 140 -8.43 1.70 4.87
C PRO A 140 -8.26 2.74 5.98
N ASP A 141 -9.02 2.69 7.07
CA ASP A 141 -8.88 3.66 8.16
C ASP A 141 -7.50 3.63 8.82
N VAL A 142 -7.05 4.79 9.29
CA VAL A 142 -5.80 4.88 10.04
C VAL A 142 -5.90 4.02 11.30
N PRO A 143 -5.00 3.04 11.51
CA PRO A 143 -5.03 2.22 12.71
C PRO A 143 -4.82 3.07 13.97
N ALA A 144 -5.56 2.78 15.05
CA ALA A 144 -5.57 3.60 16.26
C ALA A 144 -4.20 3.78 16.94
N GLN A 145 -3.27 2.85 16.70
CA GLN A 145 -1.90 2.90 17.21
C GLN A 145 -0.97 3.85 16.45
N VAL A 146 -1.37 4.33 15.27
CA VAL A 146 -0.57 5.21 14.42
C VAL A 146 -0.76 6.66 14.85
N VAL A 147 0.34 7.40 14.99
CA VAL A 147 0.28 8.86 15.21
C VAL A 147 0.46 9.56 13.87
N THR A 148 -0.51 10.39 13.49
CA THR A 148 -0.52 11.09 12.21
C THR A 148 -0.07 12.54 12.35
N PHE A 149 0.66 13.02 11.35
CA PHE A 149 1.09 14.40 11.20
C PHE A 149 0.69 14.89 9.82
N ASP A 150 0.11 16.09 9.77
CA ASP A 150 -0.42 16.69 8.54
C ASP A 150 0.66 17.21 7.59
N ASP A 151 1.90 17.35 8.07
CA ASP A 151 3.04 17.81 7.29
C ASP A 151 4.39 17.45 7.95
N GLU A 152 5.46 17.47 7.14
CA GLU A 152 6.83 17.18 7.58
C GLU A 152 7.37 18.23 8.56
N THR A 153 6.98 19.49 8.42
CA THR A 153 7.46 20.58 9.31
C THR A 153 6.98 20.36 10.73
N THR A 154 5.70 20.03 10.92
CA THR A 154 5.11 19.73 12.22
C THR A 154 5.77 18.51 12.86
N PHE A 155 6.04 17.47 12.07
CA PHE A 155 6.71 16.26 12.54
C PHE A 155 8.15 16.51 13.03
N LEU A 156 8.91 17.33 12.30
CA LEU A 156 10.28 17.72 12.65
C LEU A 156 10.32 18.72 13.81
N ALA A 157 9.34 19.64 13.90
CA ALA A 157 9.25 20.60 15.00
C ALA A 157 9.03 19.94 16.37
N LEU A 158 8.33 18.79 16.39
CA LEU A 158 8.08 18.05 17.63
C LEU A 158 9.34 17.36 18.18
N ASP A 159 10.22 16.87 17.30
CA ASP A 159 11.52 16.32 17.69
C ASP A 159 12.58 16.66 16.63
N PRO A 160 13.35 17.74 16.83
CA PRO A 160 14.36 18.19 15.87
C PRO A 160 15.47 17.17 15.61
N ARG A 161 15.63 16.13 16.45
CA ARG A 161 16.61 15.05 16.23
C ARG A 161 16.24 14.15 15.05
N ARG A 162 15.02 14.27 14.53
CA ARG A 162 14.55 13.60 13.30
C ARG A 162 15.08 14.25 12.03
N ALA A 163 15.60 15.47 12.14
CA ALA A 163 16.01 16.28 11.01
C ALA A 163 17.52 16.18 10.74
N THR A 164 17.88 16.24 9.46
CA THR A 164 19.23 16.55 9.00
C THR A 164 19.27 17.91 8.35
N THR A 165 20.43 18.57 8.39
CA THR A 165 20.61 19.87 7.73
C THR A 165 20.91 19.62 6.27
N THR A 166 19.98 20.00 5.38
CA THR A 166 20.32 20.08 3.96
C THR A 166 21.22 21.31 3.75
N GLY A 167 22.18 21.23 2.82
CA GLY A 167 23.16 22.30 2.56
C GLY A 167 22.58 23.67 2.16
N LEU A 168 21.25 23.81 2.11
CA LEU A 168 20.49 25.02 1.82
C LEU A 168 19.77 25.61 3.04
N GLY A 169 20.05 25.13 4.26
CA GLY A 169 19.43 25.62 5.49
C GLY A 169 17.98 25.17 5.69
N VAL A 170 17.53 24.19 4.89
CA VAL A 170 16.23 23.52 5.03
C VAL A 170 16.42 22.23 5.82
N PHE A 171 15.51 21.92 6.73
CA PHE A 171 15.48 20.64 7.44
C PHE A 171 14.76 19.60 6.58
N ALA A 172 15.36 18.42 6.45
CA ALA A 172 14.73 17.25 5.84
C ALA A 172 14.77 16.09 6.84
N LEU A 173 13.88 15.11 6.68
CA LEU A 173 13.96 13.84 7.41
C LEU A 173 15.34 13.20 7.25
N ASP A 174 16.00 12.91 8.38
CA ASP A 174 17.24 12.11 8.47
C ASP A 174 16.92 10.60 8.47
N GLY A 175 15.93 10.22 7.67
CA GLY A 175 15.43 8.85 7.60
C GLY A 175 16.14 8.04 6.53
N VAL A 176 16.34 6.76 6.82
CA VAL A 176 16.68 5.75 5.83
C VAL A 176 15.38 5.28 5.20
N GLU A 177 15.16 5.57 3.91
CA GLU A 177 13.94 5.24 3.15
C GLU A 177 14.21 4.13 2.10
N GLU A 178 14.98 3.11 2.49
CA GLU A 178 15.46 2.04 1.58
C GLU A 178 14.42 0.92 1.33
N TRP A 179 13.40 0.80 2.19
CA TRP A 179 12.38 -0.27 2.15
C TRP A 179 11.25 -0.03 1.14
N GLY A 180 11.58 0.69 0.08
CA GLY A 180 10.78 0.80 -1.12
C GLY A 180 9.77 1.93 -1.14
N TRP A 181 9.49 2.33 -2.37
CA TRP A 181 8.36 3.15 -2.78
C TRP A 181 7.20 2.21 -3.13
N ALA A 182 5.97 2.71 -3.17
CA ALA A 182 4.77 1.94 -3.51
C ALA A 182 4.06 1.23 -2.35
N TRP A 183 4.14 1.75 -1.13
CA TRP A 183 3.24 1.30 -0.05
C TRP A 183 1.83 1.84 -0.29
N ARG A 184 0.82 0.98 -0.12
CA ARG A 184 -0.56 1.27 -0.50
C ARG A 184 -1.50 1.44 0.67
N ARG A 185 -2.41 2.37 0.50
CA ARG A 185 -3.62 2.57 1.30
C ARG A 185 -4.74 3.02 0.37
N ASP A 186 -5.80 2.21 0.28
CA ASP A 186 -6.99 2.60 -0.48
C ASP A 186 -7.57 3.91 0.10
N GLY A 187 -8.09 4.78 -0.74
CA GLY A 187 -8.50 6.14 -0.39
C GLY A 187 -7.41 7.21 -0.53
N ASP A 188 -6.15 6.94 -0.15
CA ASP A 188 -5.05 7.88 -0.43
C ASP A 188 -4.53 7.68 -1.86
N ASP A 189 -4.47 6.43 -2.33
CA ASP A 189 -3.97 6.12 -3.67
C ASP A 189 -5.07 6.08 -4.76
N ASP A 190 -6.30 6.49 -4.46
CA ASP A 190 -7.38 6.57 -5.46
C ASP A 190 -7.45 7.95 -6.14
N ASP A 191 -6.80 8.96 -5.53
CA ASP A 191 -6.58 10.31 -6.04
C ASP A 191 -5.21 10.43 -6.73
N LEU A 192 -4.83 9.44 -7.53
CA LEU A 192 -3.58 9.50 -8.28
C LEU A 192 -3.66 10.66 -9.28
N SER A 193 -2.61 11.48 -9.30
CA SER A 193 -2.24 12.15 -10.54
C SER A 193 -1.54 11.12 -11.43
N ALA A 194 -1.80 11.13 -12.74
CA ALA A 194 -1.21 10.24 -13.76
C ALA A 194 0.35 10.27 -13.85
N ALA A 195 1.01 10.99 -12.95
CA ALA A 195 2.46 11.15 -12.90
C ALA A 195 3.19 9.98 -12.21
N LEU A 196 2.50 9.11 -11.49
CA LEU A 196 3.12 7.96 -10.82
C LEU A 196 3.02 6.70 -11.71
N GLN A 197 4.17 6.03 -11.85
CA GLN A 197 4.40 4.91 -12.75
C GLN A 197 3.34 3.79 -12.57
N PRO A 198 2.70 3.29 -13.66
CA PRO A 198 1.63 2.27 -13.57
C PRO A 198 2.06 0.96 -12.91
N ASP A 199 3.36 0.65 -12.91
CA ASP A 199 3.97 -0.55 -12.32
C ASP A 199 4.35 -0.39 -10.84
N ARG A 200 4.20 0.81 -10.26
CA ARG A 200 4.53 1.11 -8.85
C ARG A 200 3.32 1.74 -8.15
N CYS A 201 2.33 0.92 -7.83
CA CYS A 201 1.12 1.38 -7.15
C CYS A 201 1.40 1.64 -5.66
N GLY A 202 1.39 2.90 -5.24
CA GLY A 202 1.41 3.34 -3.83
C GLY A 202 2.19 4.64 -3.62
N GLN A 203 1.65 5.58 -2.85
CA GLN A 203 2.27 6.89 -2.63
C GLN A 203 3.09 6.98 -1.34
N TRP A 204 2.99 5.94 -0.51
CA TRP A 204 3.65 5.91 0.78
C TRP A 204 5.05 5.29 0.64
N VAL A 205 5.96 5.83 1.45
CA VAL A 205 7.33 5.34 1.64
C VAL A 205 7.48 4.99 3.11
N LEU A 206 8.02 3.80 3.41
CA LEU A 206 8.41 3.45 4.78
C LEU A 206 9.87 3.79 5.02
N GLY A 207 10.14 4.36 6.19
CA GLY A 207 11.48 4.73 6.60
C GLY A 207 11.76 4.46 8.07
N TYR A 208 13.04 4.47 8.40
CA TYR A 208 13.57 4.35 9.75
C TYR A 208 14.41 5.58 10.08
N LEU A 209 14.19 6.17 11.25
CA LEU A 209 14.98 7.28 11.80
C LEU A 209 15.96 6.71 12.84
N PRO A 210 17.27 6.58 12.52
CA PRO A 210 18.22 5.93 13.42
C PRO A 210 18.41 6.68 14.74
N THR A 211 18.45 8.01 14.68
CA THR A 211 18.70 8.88 15.83
C THR A 211 17.58 8.79 16.87
N THR A 212 16.33 8.75 16.43
CA THR A 212 15.16 8.65 17.32
C THR A 212 14.64 7.23 17.49
N ARG A 213 15.17 6.27 16.72
CA ARG A 213 14.78 4.84 16.71
C ARG A 213 13.31 4.64 16.33
N GLU A 214 12.83 5.42 15.38
CA GLU A 214 11.43 5.47 14.96
C GLU A 214 11.24 4.86 13.58
N ILE A 215 10.15 4.11 13.39
CA ILE A 215 9.69 3.68 12.06
C ILE A 215 8.51 4.57 11.67
N TYR A 216 8.57 5.15 10.48
CA TYR A 216 7.56 6.04 9.96
C TYR A 216 7.14 5.65 8.54
N ALA A 217 5.98 6.15 8.13
CA ALA A 217 5.58 6.22 6.74
C ALA A 217 5.42 7.67 6.34
N VAL A 218 5.78 8.03 5.11
CA VAL A 218 5.57 9.36 4.56
C VAL A 218 4.89 9.28 3.21
N LEU A 219 3.86 10.10 3.02
CA LEU A 219 3.16 10.26 1.77
C LEU A 219 3.98 11.16 0.85
N ARG A 220 4.55 10.59 -0.20
CA ARG A 220 5.36 11.28 -1.20
C ARG A 220 4.60 11.28 -2.53
N GLY A 221 3.68 12.23 -2.70
CA GLY A 221 2.87 12.39 -3.92
C GLY A 221 3.00 13.80 -4.50
N ALA A 222 3.19 13.90 -5.82
CA ALA A 222 3.19 15.20 -6.49
C ALA A 222 1.79 15.84 -6.42
N GLY A 223 1.71 17.05 -5.85
CA GLY A 223 0.45 17.79 -5.72
C GLY A 223 -0.41 17.41 -4.51
N LEU A 224 0.05 16.48 -3.66
CA LEU A 224 -0.64 16.12 -2.42
C LEU A 224 0.08 16.74 -1.20
N PRO A 225 -0.67 17.16 -0.17
CA PRO A 225 -0.08 17.51 1.12
C PRO A 225 0.73 16.33 1.66
N THR A 226 1.99 16.57 2.02
CA THR A 226 2.83 15.55 2.67
C THR A 226 2.17 15.13 3.98
N ARG A 227 1.95 13.85 4.21
CA ARG A 227 1.45 13.31 5.49
C ARG A 227 2.47 12.34 6.06
N ILE A 228 2.65 12.34 7.37
CA ILE A 228 3.57 11.39 8.04
C ILE A 228 2.80 10.57 9.05
N TRP A 229 3.06 9.28 9.06
CA TRP A 229 2.58 8.33 10.06
C TRP A 229 3.76 7.84 10.86
N LEU A 230 3.71 8.00 12.17
CA LEU A 230 4.65 7.35 13.08
C LEU A 230 4.07 5.98 13.46
N LEU A 231 4.74 4.92 13.01
CA LEU A 231 4.26 3.54 13.11
C LEU A 231 4.78 2.83 14.36
N GLY A 232 5.98 3.19 14.81
CA GLY A 232 6.63 2.57 15.97
C GLY A 232 7.83 3.37 16.46
N ARG A 233 8.20 3.12 17.72
CA ARG A 233 9.34 3.76 18.42
C ARG A 233 10.20 2.71 19.10
N ASP A 234 11.39 3.13 19.52
CA ASP A 234 12.34 2.34 20.32
C ASP A 234 12.84 1.08 19.61
N PHE A 235 12.96 1.12 18.27
CA PHE A 235 13.54 0.04 17.50
C PHE A 235 15.06 0.13 17.48
N ALA A 236 15.74 -0.91 17.94
CA ALA A 236 17.14 -1.14 17.56
C ALA A 236 17.25 -1.25 16.02
N PRO A 237 18.31 -0.69 15.39
CA PRO A 237 18.45 -0.66 13.94
C PRO A 237 18.29 -2.03 13.27
N GLU A 238 18.93 -3.06 13.81
CA GLU A 238 18.92 -4.41 13.24
C GLU A 238 17.51 -5.00 13.22
N THR A 239 16.73 -4.71 14.26
CA THR A 239 15.36 -5.20 14.32
C THR A 239 14.41 -4.35 13.49
N ALA A 240 14.63 -3.03 13.37
CA ALA A 240 13.86 -2.21 12.44
C ALA A 240 14.04 -2.74 11.01
N HIS A 241 15.30 -2.98 10.62
CA HIS A 241 15.64 -3.51 9.31
C HIS A 241 15.02 -4.89 9.09
N ALA A 242 15.15 -5.81 10.05
CA ALA A 242 14.56 -7.14 9.93
C ALA A 242 13.03 -7.11 9.75
N VAL A 243 12.33 -6.23 10.47
CA VAL A 243 10.87 -6.06 10.33
C VAL A 243 10.52 -5.45 8.98
N LEU A 244 11.24 -4.42 8.55
CA LEU A 244 10.96 -3.73 7.29
C LEU A 244 11.33 -4.59 6.07
N ASP A 245 12.39 -5.39 6.14
CA ASP A 245 12.80 -6.35 5.10
C ASP A 245 11.74 -7.45 4.91
N ASP A 246 11.15 -7.97 5.99
CA ASP A 246 10.06 -8.96 5.92
C ASP A 246 8.79 -8.36 5.30
N LEU A 247 8.55 -7.07 5.54
CA LEU A 247 7.39 -6.37 5.02
C LEU A 247 7.56 -5.94 3.55
N ALA A 248 8.76 -5.56 3.11
CA ALA A 248 9.01 -4.96 1.79
C ALA A 248 8.42 -5.72 0.58
N PRO A 249 8.42 -7.08 0.53
CA PRO A 249 7.77 -7.83 -0.55
C PRO A 249 6.26 -7.58 -0.69
N ARG A 250 5.62 -6.92 0.30
CA ARG A 250 4.18 -6.65 0.35
C ARG A 250 3.81 -5.22 -0.05
N MET A 251 4.77 -4.33 -0.32
CA MET A 251 4.50 -2.90 -0.52
C MET A 251 3.37 -2.61 -1.53
N GLY A 252 3.37 -3.26 -2.70
CA GLY A 252 2.33 -3.06 -3.74
C GLY A 252 0.99 -3.78 -3.50
N GLN A 253 0.84 -4.50 -2.39
CA GLN A 253 -0.43 -5.17 -2.04
C GLN A 253 -1.45 -4.14 -1.54
N PRO A 254 -2.75 -4.33 -1.80
CA PRO A 254 -3.79 -3.45 -1.27
C PRO A 254 -3.73 -3.32 0.26
N ASN A 255 -3.83 -2.09 0.77
CA ASN A 255 -3.73 -1.77 2.20
C ASN A 255 -2.49 -2.37 2.89
N SER A 256 -1.38 -2.47 2.16
CA SER A 256 -0.10 -2.93 2.71
C SER A 256 0.41 -2.03 3.82
N LEU A 257 0.14 -0.72 3.76
CA LEU A 257 0.50 0.23 4.82
C LEU A 257 -0.22 -0.09 6.13
N ILE A 258 -1.49 -0.48 6.07
CA ILE A 258 -2.28 -0.90 7.23
C ILE A 258 -1.70 -2.17 7.84
N THR A 259 -1.29 -3.12 6.99
CA THR A 259 -0.62 -4.35 7.42
C THR A 259 0.74 -4.07 8.06
N ALA A 260 1.52 -3.16 7.49
CA ALA A 260 2.81 -2.73 8.04
C ALA A 260 2.62 -2.08 9.42
N ALA A 261 1.68 -1.15 9.56
CA ALA A 261 1.37 -0.50 10.83
C ALA A 261 0.99 -1.51 11.94
N GLY A 262 0.16 -2.51 11.63
CA GLY A 262 -0.19 -3.58 12.57
C GLY A 262 1.01 -4.46 12.96
N THR A 263 1.87 -4.79 11.99
CA THR A 263 3.05 -5.64 12.19
C THR A 263 4.11 -4.92 13.03
N ILE A 264 4.41 -3.67 12.70
CA ILE A 264 5.36 -2.83 13.43
C ILE A 264 4.89 -2.61 14.88
N HIS A 265 3.61 -2.32 15.08
CA HIS A 265 3.05 -2.19 16.43
C HIS A 265 3.14 -3.48 17.23
N SER A 266 2.83 -4.63 16.62
CA SER A 266 2.99 -5.91 17.29
C SER A 266 4.45 -6.15 17.69
N ALA A 267 5.40 -5.85 16.79
CA ALA A 267 6.83 -5.97 17.05
C ALA A 267 7.31 -5.03 18.17
N SER A 268 6.73 -3.84 18.34
CA SER A 268 7.07 -2.95 19.45
C SER A 268 6.54 -3.47 20.79
N LEU A 269 5.34 -4.05 20.82
CA LEU A 269 4.74 -4.62 22.04
C LEU A 269 5.49 -5.84 22.57
N TRP A 270 6.02 -6.70 21.70
CA TRP A 270 6.80 -7.87 22.13
C TRP A 270 8.06 -7.48 22.90
N ARG A 271 8.65 -6.32 22.59
CA ARG A 271 9.84 -5.82 23.30
C ARG A 271 9.53 -5.22 24.67
N SER A 272 8.40 -4.53 24.80
CA SER A 272 7.94 -4.05 26.11
C SER A 272 7.66 -5.19 27.10
N ARG A 273 7.66 -6.45 26.62
CA ARG A 273 7.46 -7.67 27.41
C ARG A 273 8.73 -8.49 27.63
N GLU A 274 9.87 -8.16 27.01
CA GLU A 274 11.13 -8.77 27.41
C GLU A 274 11.48 -8.24 28.82
N PRO A 275 11.54 -9.12 29.84
CA PRO A 275 11.91 -8.66 31.15
C PRO A 275 13.36 -8.19 31.09
N THR A 276 13.60 -6.94 31.46
CA THR A 276 14.92 -6.40 31.83
C THR A 276 15.39 -7.11 33.10
N VAL A 277 15.65 -8.40 33.01
CA VAL A 277 16.53 -9.06 33.97
C VAL A 277 17.92 -8.82 33.40
N PRO A 278 18.76 -7.98 34.02
CA PRO A 278 20.18 -8.07 33.73
C PRO A 278 20.56 -9.52 34.08
N LEU A 279 21.06 -10.27 33.10
CA LEU A 279 21.83 -11.46 33.37
C LEU A 279 23.09 -10.97 34.12
N SER A 280 22.94 -10.73 35.42
CA SER A 280 24.10 -10.54 36.28
C SER A 280 24.84 -11.86 36.29
N GLU A 281 26.07 -11.82 35.81
CA GLU A 281 27.12 -12.84 35.93
C GLU A 281 27.41 -13.15 37.41
N SER A 282 26.45 -13.75 38.12
CA SER A 282 26.59 -14.06 39.54
C SER A 282 25.81 -15.30 39.95
N MET A 283 25.86 -16.35 39.11
CA MET A 283 25.41 -17.70 39.48
C MET A 283 26.33 -18.83 39.01
N PHE A 284 27.59 -18.53 38.71
CA PHE A 284 28.61 -19.55 38.38
C PHE A 284 29.93 -19.31 39.12
N TRP A 285 29.89 -19.08 40.44
CA TRP A 285 31.04 -19.35 41.30
C TRP A 285 30.58 -19.99 42.60
N ASP A 286 31.39 -20.95 43.06
CA ASP A 286 31.34 -21.69 44.32
C ASP A 286 30.49 -22.97 44.40
N VAL A 287 31.00 -24.02 43.75
CA VAL A 287 31.10 -25.32 44.44
C VAL A 287 32.57 -25.72 44.48
N HIS A 288 33.23 -25.34 45.58
CA HIS A 288 34.48 -25.94 46.00
C HIS A 288 34.28 -27.44 46.22
N ALA A 289 34.93 -28.26 45.40
CA ALA A 289 35.17 -29.65 45.71
C ALA A 289 36.26 -29.75 46.80
N PRO A 290 36.07 -30.50 47.88
CA PRO A 290 37.18 -31.08 48.61
C PRO A 290 37.57 -32.40 47.95
N VAL A 291 38.82 -32.46 47.52
CA VAL A 291 39.59 -33.68 47.30
C VAL A 291 39.71 -34.37 48.66
N ASP A 292 39.30 -35.64 48.74
CA ASP A 292 39.79 -36.54 49.79
C ASP A 292 40.30 -37.82 49.14
N GLU A 293 41.62 -37.87 48.99
CA GLU A 293 42.39 -39.07 48.77
C GLU A 293 42.37 -39.89 50.07
N GLY A 294 41.72 -41.04 50.04
CA GLY A 294 41.68 -41.94 51.20
C GLY A 294 41.58 -43.38 50.75
N ASP A 295 42.73 -43.99 50.50
CA ASP A 295 42.98 -45.42 50.47
C ASP A 295 42.07 -46.22 51.42
N LEU A 296 41.62 -47.40 50.96
CA LEU A 296 41.93 -48.70 51.56
C LEU A 296 41.11 -49.82 50.89
N ARG A 297 41.83 -50.70 50.20
CA ARG A 297 41.65 -52.17 50.05
C ARG A 297 40.25 -52.79 50.06
#